data_AF-A0A0D8XQK5-F1
#
_entry.id   AF-A0A0D8XQK5-F1
#
_cell.length_a   1.000
_cell.length_b   1.000
_cell.length_c   1.000
_cell.angle_alpha   90.00
_cell.angle_beta   90.00
_cell.angle_gamma   90.00
#
_symmetry.space_group_name_H-M   'P 1'
#
loop_
_entity.id
_entity.type
_entity.pdbx_description
1 polymer ?
#
loop_
_entity_poly.entity_id
_entity_poly.type
_entity_poly.pdbx_seq_one_letter_code
_entity_poly.pdbx_strand_id
1 'polypeptide(L)'
;MEFFTEKQITDIRECFNLYSRDGIVHSVPQLRCILRSLGYSTTVSKTIMYFGNRRSIDFASFLDITKEEHNSGDHLLEVIKALRILDRGRTQSISISEFRSILTSVGERMSREEIDNILKQIAARDVIPHRDLTQYISK
;
A
#
# COMPACT_ATOMS: atom_id res chain seq x y z
N MET A 1 11.87 -15.26 18.30
CA MET A 1 11.18 -13.95 18.38
C MET A 1 10.10 -13.97 17.32
N GLU A 2 8.84 -13.98 17.72
CA GLU A 2 7.72 -13.86 16.78
C GLU A 2 7.65 -12.42 16.29
N PHE A 3 7.60 -12.22 14.96
CA PHE A 3 7.52 -10.89 14.35
C PHE A 3 6.21 -10.17 14.68
N PHE A 4 5.13 -10.94 14.79
CA PHE A 4 3.81 -10.47 15.20
C PHE A 4 3.51 -10.97 16.61
N THR A 5 2.85 -10.13 17.41
CA THR A 5 2.27 -10.54 18.70
C THR A 5 1.12 -11.52 18.49
N GLU A 6 0.78 -12.32 19.50
CA GLU A 6 -0.37 -13.24 19.44
C GLU A 6 -1.68 -12.52 19.05
N LYS A 7 -1.87 -11.29 19.54
CA LYS A 7 -3.01 -10.45 19.17
C LYS A 7 -3.00 -10.12 17.68
N GLN A 8 -1.88 -9.64 17.14
CA GLN A 8 -1.76 -9.34 15.71
C GLN A 8 -1.98 -10.59 14.85
N ILE A 9 -1.42 -11.73 15.25
CA ILE A 9 -1.63 -13.00 14.53
C ILE A 9 -3.12 -13.37 14.53
N THR A 10 -3.82 -13.13 15.63
CA THR A 10 -5.27 -13.35 15.74
C THR A 10 -6.03 -12.43 14.78
N ASP A 11 -5.77 -11.13 14.80
CA ASP A 11 -6.40 -10.15 13.92
C ASP A 11 -6.14 -10.49 12.42
N ILE A 12 -4.90 -10.85 12.08
CA ILE A 12 -4.51 -11.29 10.72
C ILE A 12 -5.29 -12.54 10.32
N ARG A 13 -5.46 -13.49 11.23
CA ARG A 13 -6.18 -14.75 10.97
C ARG A 13 -7.67 -14.55 10.80
N GLU A 14 -8.28 -13.72 11.62
CA GLU A 14 -9.69 -13.36 11.48
C GLU A 14 -9.94 -12.69 10.13
N CYS A 15 -9.11 -11.71 9.76
CA CYS A 15 -9.21 -11.07 8.46
C CYS A 15 -8.99 -12.06 7.31
N PHE A 16 -8.01 -12.95 7.40
CA PHE A 16 -7.79 -14.00 6.38
C PHE A 16 -9.04 -14.87 6.20
N ASN A 17 -9.62 -15.35 7.31
CA ASN A 17 -10.79 -16.22 7.30
C ASN A 17 -12.06 -15.53 6.77
N LEU A 18 -12.17 -14.20 6.87
CA LEU A 18 -13.28 -13.44 6.28
C LEU A 18 -13.32 -13.59 4.75
N TYR A 19 -12.17 -13.68 4.10
CA TYR A 19 -12.08 -13.78 2.64
C TYR A 19 -11.75 -15.20 2.16
N SER A 20 -11.23 -16.07 3.02
CA SER A 20 -10.87 -17.45 2.69
C SER A 20 -11.51 -18.43 3.68
N ARG A 21 -12.64 -19.01 3.29
CA ARG A 21 -13.40 -19.95 4.13
C ARG A 21 -12.80 -21.36 4.16
N ASP A 22 -12.06 -21.71 3.12
CA ASP A 22 -11.40 -23.00 2.96
C ASP A 22 -9.93 -22.97 3.39
N GLY A 23 -9.47 -21.86 3.97
CA GLY A 23 -8.13 -21.73 4.54
C GLY A 23 -7.03 -21.43 3.53
N ILE A 24 -7.38 -21.19 2.26
CA ILE A 24 -6.45 -20.84 1.18
C ILE A 24 -6.93 -19.66 0.31
N VAL A 25 -5.97 -18.88 -0.18
CA VAL A 25 -6.21 -17.79 -1.14
C VAL A 25 -5.96 -18.31 -2.54
N HIS A 26 -6.94 -18.17 -3.42
CA HIS A 26 -6.96 -18.76 -4.77
C HIS A 26 -6.55 -17.79 -5.87
N SER A 27 -6.51 -16.49 -5.58
CA SER A 27 -6.32 -15.49 -6.62
C SER A 27 -5.61 -14.22 -6.12
N VAL A 28 -4.93 -13.55 -7.06
CA VAL A 28 -4.30 -12.24 -6.84
C VAL A 28 -5.30 -11.21 -6.28
N PRO A 29 -6.52 -11.03 -6.83
CA PRO A 29 -7.46 -10.06 -6.27
C PRO A 29 -7.85 -10.38 -4.83
N GLN A 30 -8.06 -11.66 -4.50
CA GLN A 30 -8.39 -12.08 -3.13
C GLN A 30 -7.24 -11.78 -2.16
N LEU A 31 -5.99 -12.09 -2.53
CA LEU A 31 -4.81 -11.74 -1.73
C LEU A 31 -4.75 -10.24 -1.46
N ARG A 32 -4.92 -9.42 -2.50
CA ARG A 32 -4.89 -7.96 -2.39
C ARG A 32 -6.00 -7.42 -1.50
N CYS A 33 -7.20 -7.99 -1.57
CA CYS A 33 -8.31 -7.61 -0.70
C CYS A 33 -7.96 -7.85 0.77
N ILE A 34 -7.39 -9.01 1.11
CA ILE A 34 -7.03 -9.32 2.50
C ILE A 34 -5.95 -8.36 3.01
N LEU A 35 -4.88 -8.14 2.23
CA LEU A 35 -3.80 -7.22 2.61
C LEU A 35 -4.32 -5.79 2.84
N ARG A 36 -5.24 -5.32 1.99
CA ARG A 36 -5.87 -4.00 2.15
C ARG A 36 -6.77 -3.89 3.35
N SER A 37 -7.51 -4.95 3.66
CA SER A 37 -8.34 -5.00 4.86
C SER A 37 -7.52 -5.02 6.15
N LEU A 38 -6.26 -5.44 6.09
CA LEU A 38 -5.28 -5.31 7.16
C LEU A 38 -4.58 -3.92 7.19
N GLY A 39 -4.93 -3.03 6.26
CA GLY A 39 -4.38 -1.67 6.19
C GLY A 39 -3.16 -1.50 5.29
N TYR A 40 -2.70 -2.56 4.62
CA TYR A 40 -1.57 -2.44 3.68
C TYR A 40 -2.01 -1.87 2.33
N SER A 41 -1.20 -0.99 1.76
CA SER A 41 -1.43 -0.38 0.45
C SER A 41 -0.81 -1.19 -0.70
N THR A 42 -0.91 -2.52 -0.67
CA THR A 42 -0.27 -3.42 -1.66
C THR A 42 -0.77 -3.14 -3.08
N THR A 43 0.18 -2.96 -4.01
CA THR A 43 -0.09 -2.73 -5.43
C THR A 43 -0.45 -4.03 -6.15
N VAL A 44 -1.09 -3.93 -7.32
CA VAL A 44 -1.41 -5.13 -8.13
C VAL A 44 -0.13 -5.87 -8.53
N SER A 45 0.90 -5.15 -8.98
CA SER A 45 2.18 -5.74 -9.40
C SER A 45 2.83 -6.53 -8.26
N LYS A 46 2.89 -5.96 -7.06
CA LYS A 46 3.46 -6.63 -5.89
C LYS A 46 2.63 -7.83 -5.45
N THR A 47 1.31 -7.72 -5.51
CA THR A 47 0.42 -8.85 -5.26
C THR A 47 0.66 -9.98 -6.25
N ILE A 48 0.87 -9.67 -7.55
CA ILE A 48 1.23 -10.67 -8.57
C ILE A 48 2.57 -11.32 -8.24
N MET A 49 3.56 -10.55 -7.77
CA MET A 49 4.84 -11.12 -7.33
C MET A 49 4.70 -12.06 -6.13
N TYR A 50 3.91 -11.68 -5.12
CA TYR A 50 3.63 -12.53 -3.96
C TYR A 50 2.88 -13.80 -4.34
N PHE A 51 1.92 -13.70 -5.26
CA PHE A 51 1.22 -14.87 -5.76
C PHE A 51 2.15 -15.75 -6.61
N GLY A 52 2.97 -15.13 -7.46
CA GLY A 52 3.93 -15.80 -8.34
C GLY A 52 3.23 -16.85 -9.20
N ASN A 53 3.84 -18.05 -9.27
CA ASN A 53 3.28 -19.21 -9.98
C ASN A 53 2.55 -20.18 -9.04
N ARG A 54 2.20 -19.75 -7.82
CA ARG A 54 1.50 -20.61 -6.85
C ARG A 54 0.07 -20.87 -7.34
N ARG A 55 -0.46 -22.05 -7.03
CA ARG A 55 -1.89 -22.36 -7.25
C ARG A 55 -2.77 -21.74 -6.17
N SER A 56 -2.27 -21.67 -4.95
CA SER A 56 -2.94 -21.07 -3.80
C SER A 56 -1.92 -20.66 -2.73
N ILE A 57 -2.36 -19.86 -1.76
CA ILE A 57 -1.57 -19.41 -0.61
C ILE A 57 -2.30 -19.82 0.66
N ASP A 58 -1.67 -20.62 1.51
CA ASP A 58 -2.19 -20.98 2.83
C ASP A 58 -1.91 -19.88 3.87
N PHE A 59 -2.47 -20.03 5.07
CA PHE A 59 -2.29 -19.03 6.13
C PHE A 59 -0.82 -18.82 6.52
N ALA A 60 0.01 -19.88 6.50
CA ALA A 60 1.43 -19.76 6.83
C ALA A 60 2.18 -18.91 5.80
N SER A 61 1.99 -19.19 4.51
CA SER A 61 2.55 -18.41 3.41
C SER A 61 2.02 -16.98 3.40
N PHE A 62 0.73 -16.80 3.70
CA PHE A 62 0.11 -15.48 3.83
C PHE A 62 0.73 -14.67 4.98
N LEU A 63 1.03 -15.31 6.11
CA LEU A 63 1.67 -14.66 7.24
C LEU A 63 3.06 -14.15 6.85
N ASP A 64 3.83 -14.91 6.08
CA ASP A 64 5.14 -14.47 5.59
C ASP A 64 5.04 -13.30 4.61
N ILE A 65 4.07 -13.32 3.69
CA ILE A 65 3.76 -12.17 2.82
C ILE A 65 3.40 -10.94 3.67
N THR A 66 2.60 -11.13 4.72
CA THR A 66 2.18 -10.05 5.61
C THR A 66 3.37 -9.45 6.39
N LYS A 67 4.34 -10.28 6.79
CA LYS A 67 5.60 -9.80 7.38
C LYS A 67 6.38 -8.96 6.38
N GLU A 68 6.46 -9.41 5.13
CA GLU A 68 7.18 -8.68 4.08
C GLU A 68 6.51 -7.35 3.76
N GLU A 69 5.17 -7.31 3.70
CA GLU A 69 4.40 -6.06 3.56
C GLU A 69 4.60 -5.13 4.76
N HIS A 70 4.63 -5.66 5.98
CA HIS A 70 4.87 -4.86 7.18
C HIS A 70 6.28 -4.24 7.21
N ASN A 71 7.28 -4.93 6.66
CA ASN A 71 8.64 -4.42 6.54
C ASN A 71 8.86 -3.53 5.32
N SER A 72 8.05 -3.72 4.29
CA SER A 72 8.01 -2.87 3.11
C SER A 72 7.39 -1.54 3.51
N GLY A 73 8.21 -0.64 4.08
CA GLY A 73 7.79 0.69 4.46
C GLY A 73 6.96 1.34 3.34
N ASP A 74 5.95 2.12 3.72
CA ASP A 74 4.97 2.63 2.77
C ASP A 74 5.67 3.40 1.63
N HIS A 75 5.64 2.85 0.41
CA HIS A 75 6.34 3.42 -0.74
C HIS A 75 5.89 4.85 -1.01
N LEU A 76 4.63 5.17 -0.67
CA LEU A 76 4.10 6.52 -0.72
C LEU A 76 4.85 7.46 0.24
N LEU A 77 5.21 6.99 1.44
CA LEU A 77 6.00 7.73 2.43
C LEU A 77 7.38 8.10 1.90
N GLU A 78 8.07 7.16 1.25
CA GLU A 78 9.39 7.41 0.65
C GLU A 78 9.31 8.36 -0.54
N VAL A 79 8.28 8.22 -1.40
CA VAL A 79 8.04 9.18 -2.48
C VAL A 79 7.74 10.58 -1.94
N ILE A 80 6.89 10.70 -0.91
CA ILE A 80 6.55 11.99 -0.29
C ILE A 80 7.78 12.64 0.38
N LYS A 81 8.61 11.85 1.06
CA LYS A 81 9.89 12.34 1.61
C LYS A 81 10.82 12.85 0.51
N ALA A 82 10.96 12.11 -0.60
CA ALA A 82 11.77 12.51 -1.73
C ALA A 82 11.24 13.79 -2.38
N LEU A 83 9.92 13.90 -2.56
CA LEU A 83 9.26 15.11 -3.08
C LEU A 83 9.57 16.35 -2.25
N ARG A 84 9.56 16.23 -0.91
CA ARG A 84 9.95 17.34 -0.01
C ARG A 84 11.40 17.78 -0.18
N ILE A 85 12.31 16.85 -0.45
CA ILE A 85 13.73 17.16 -0.68
C ILE A 85 13.94 17.84 -2.04
N LEU A 86 13.11 17.48 -3.03
CA LEU A 86 13.14 18.04 -4.38
C LEU A 86 12.52 19.45 -4.46
N ASP A 87 11.53 19.78 -3.63
CA ASP A 87 10.96 21.13 -3.53
C ASP A 87 11.89 22.10 -2.78
N ARG A 88 13.06 22.35 -3.37
CA ARG A 88 14.03 23.36 -2.93
C ARG A 88 13.55 24.79 -3.22
N GLY A 89 12.46 24.94 -3.99
CA GLY A 89 11.89 26.20 -4.46
C GLY A 89 10.89 26.87 -3.51
N ARG A 90 10.53 26.21 -2.39
CA ARG A 90 9.53 26.69 -1.40
C ARG A 90 8.10 26.82 -1.97
N THR A 91 7.71 26.08 -3.00
CA THR A 91 6.30 26.12 -3.44
C THR A 91 5.35 25.49 -2.42
N GLN A 92 5.85 24.65 -1.50
CA GLN A 92 5.09 24.00 -0.41
C GLN A 92 3.90 23.17 -0.92
N SER A 93 3.92 22.83 -2.22
CA SER A 93 2.85 22.14 -2.93
C SER A 93 3.40 21.51 -4.21
N ILE A 94 2.70 20.48 -4.69
CA ILE A 94 2.95 19.78 -5.97
C ILE A 94 1.70 19.80 -6.83
N SER A 95 1.84 19.87 -8.15
CA SER A 95 0.67 19.79 -9.04
C SER A 95 0.11 18.35 -9.11
N ILE A 96 -1.20 18.20 -9.32
CA ILE A 96 -1.82 16.87 -9.45
C ILE A 96 -1.19 16.07 -10.60
N SER A 97 -0.89 16.73 -11.72
CA SER A 97 -0.29 16.10 -12.90
C SER A 97 1.11 15.56 -12.61
N GLU A 98 1.93 16.33 -11.88
CA GLU A 98 3.27 15.92 -11.48
C GLU A 98 3.23 14.80 -10.44
N PHE A 99 2.35 14.90 -9.45
CA PHE A 99 2.13 13.84 -8.47
C PHE A 99 1.72 12.51 -9.13
N ARG A 100 0.77 12.56 -10.08
CA ARG A 100 0.39 11.40 -10.89
C ARG A 100 1.57 10.86 -11.69
N SER A 101 2.33 11.71 -12.35
CA SER A 101 3.49 11.30 -13.15
C SER A 101 4.52 10.58 -12.28
N ILE A 102 4.82 11.10 -11.10
CA ILE A 102 5.81 10.54 -10.18
C ILE A 102 5.34 9.19 -9.63
N LEU A 103 4.10 9.08 -9.15
CA LEU A 103 3.55 7.82 -8.63
C LEU A 103 3.30 6.75 -9.70
N THR A 104 3.25 7.14 -10.98
CA THR A 104 3.16 6.19 -12.10
C THR A 104 4.51 5.85 -12.73
N SER A 105 5.57 6.63 -12.44
CA SER A 105 6.88 6.50 -13.11
C SER A 105 8.02 6.07 -12.18
N VAL A 106 7.94 6.35 -10.87
CA VAL A 106 9.01 6.08 -9.90
C VAL A 106 8.71 4.82 -9.09
N GLY A 107 9.63 3.85 -9.11
CA GLY A 107 9.54 2.64 -8.28
C GLY A 107 8.39 1.69 -8.67
N GLU A 108 7.65 1.20 -7.68
CA GLU A 108 6.43 0.42 -7.89
C GLU A 108 5.29 1.32 -8.38
N ARG A 109 4.86 1.09 -9.63
CA ARG A 109 3.80 1.89 -10.25
C ARG A 109 2.47 1.71 -9.51
N MET A 110 1.93 2.80 -9.01
CA MET A 110 0.55 2.83 -8.52
C MET A 110 -0.42 2.94 -9.69
N SER A 111 -1.58 2.29 -9.56
CA SER A 111 -2.67 2.41 -10.54
C SER A 111 -3.33 3.80 -10.46
N ARG A 112 -3.96 4.21 -11.55
CA ARG A 112 -4.67 5.50 -11.60
C ARG A 112 -5.80 5.55 -10.56
N GLU A 113 -6.51 4.44 -10.33
CA GLU A 113 -7.57 4.42 -9.32
C GLU A 113 -7.04 4.61 -7.89
N GLU A 114 -5.89 4.03 -7.56
CA GLU A 114 -5.25 4.24 -6.26
C GLU A 114 -4.84 5.69 -6.07
N ILE A 115 -4.21 6.28 -7.09
CA ILE A 115 -3.79 7.69 -7.05
C ILE A 115 -5.02 8.59 -6.93
N ASP A 116 -6.09 8.32 -7.68
CA ASP A 116 -7.31 9.11 -7.62
C ASP A 116 -8.01 9.02 -6.24
N ASN A 117 -7.94 7.86 -5.58
CA ASN A 117 -8.47 7.72 -4.22
C ASN A 117 -7.65 8.52 -3.19
N ILE A 118 -6.32 8.60 -3.36
CA ILE A 118 -5.46 9.46 -2.54
C ILE A 118 -5.81 10.92 -2.80
N LEU A 119 -5.86 11.33 -4.08
CA LEU A 119 -6.14 12.70 -4.50
C LEU A 119 -7.47 13.22 -3.94
N LYS A 120 -8.51 12.38 -3.86
CA LYS A 120 -9.79 12.76 -3.24
C LYS A 120 -9.66 13.21 -1.78
N GLN A 121 -8.62 12.78 -1.07
CA GLN A 121 -8.41 13.11 0.33
C GLN A 121 -7.46 14.30 0.55
N ILE A 122 -6.53 14.55 -0.39
CA ILE A 122 -5.43 15.50 -0.17
C ILE A 122 -5.34 16.63 -1.20
N ALA A 123 -6.04 16.53 -2.33
CA ALA A 123 -5.95 17.55 -3.38
C ALA A 123 -6.79 18.78 -3.04
N ALA A 124 -6.21 19.97 -3.25
CA ALA A 124 -6.89 21.25 -3.14
C ALA A 124 -6.85 21.97 -4.49
N ARG A 125 -7.96 21.90 -5.24
CA ARG A 125 -8.06 22.35 -6.64
C ARG A 125 -7.14 21.54 -7.56
N ASP A 126 -6.10 22.16 -8.14
CA ASP A 126 -5.15 21.53 -9.07
C ASP A 126 -3.79 21.21 -8.44
N VAL A 127 -3.64 21.49 -7.15
CA VAL A 127 -2.39 21.29 -6.40
C VAL A 127 -2.65 20.49 -5.12
N ILE A 128 -1.59 19.88 -4.61
CA ILE A 128 -1.58 19.11 -3.38
C ILE A 128 -0.59 19.82 -2.43
N PRO A 129 -1.06 20.44 -1.35
CA PRO A 129 -0.19 21.03 -0.36
C PRO A 129 0.65 19.97 0.36
N HIS A 130 1.95 20.23 0.59
CA HIS A 130 2.84 19.26 1.28
C HIS A 130 2.38 18.92 2.70
N ARG A 131 1.68 19.86 3.36
CA ARG A 131 1.07 19.61 4.68
C ARG A 131 0.02 18.49 4.62
N ASP A 132 -0.77 18.43 3.54
CA ASP A 132 -1.88 17.49 3.40
C ASP A 132 -1.31 16.09 3.05
N LEU A 133 -0.23 16.05 2.26
CA LEU A 133 0.58 14.84 2.06
C LEU A 133 1.14 14.29 3.38
N THR A 134 1.66 15.19 4.23
CA THR A 134 2.26 14.81 5.52
C THR A 134 1.20 14.32 6.52
N GLN A 135 0.02 14.92 6.51
CA GLN A 135 -1.09 14.50 7.36
C GLN A 135 -1.67 13.16 6.91
N TYR A 136 -1.69 12.89 5.60
CA TYR A 136 -2.14 11.61 5.05
C TYR A 136 -1.26 10.45 5.49
N ILE A 137 0.07 10.63 5.52
CA ILE A 137 1.02 9.58 5.95
C ILE A 137 1.15 9.43 7.48
N SER A 138 0.61 10.37 8.25
CA SER A 138 0.67 10.35 9.72
C SER A 138 -0.61 9.79 10.37
N LYS A 139 -1.58 9.37 9.55
CA LYS A 139 -2.79 8.66 9.96
C LYS A 139 -2.53 7.17 10.07
#